data_AF-A0A942JTN3-F1
#
_entry.id   AF-A0A942JTN3-F1
#
_cell.length_a   1.000
_cell.length_b   1.000
_cell.length_c   1.000
_cell.angle_alpha   90.00
_cell.angle_beta   90.00
_cell.angle_gamma   90.00
#
_symmetry.space_group_name_H-M   'P 1'
#
loop_
_entity.id
_entity.type
_entity.pdbx_description
1 polymer ?
#
loop_
_entity_poly.entity_id
_entity_poly.type
_entity_poly.pdbx_seq_one_letter_code
_entity_poly.pdbx_strand_id
1 'polypeptide(L)'
;MTRDRCEVDQWVEIERVLLEPSDRAGNLPDDTAAQPLRVWVRGFARDEVSLGEECEVETVTGRVVAGVLTAVNPGYTHTFGTPPPGIAGIGRDLRARVAAYRADDSEATAHRPGE
;
A
#
# COMPACT_ATOMS: atom_id res chain seq x y z
N MET A 1 -9.74 13.33 17.10
CA MET A 1 -9.56 12.26 18.11
C MET A 1 -9.97 10.97 17.43
N THR A 2 -9.03 10.10 17.11
CA THR A 2 -9.34 8.76 16.58
C THR A 2 -10.01 7.99 17.72
N ARG A 3 -11.24 7.51 17.51
CA ARG A 3 -11.90 6.64 18.50
C ARG A 3 -11.11 5.34 18.57
N ASP A 4 -10.77 4.93 19.79
CA ASP A 4 -10.04 3.72 20.13
C ASP A 4 -10.96 2.51 20.34
N ARG A 5 -12.27 2.73 20.30
CA ARG A 5 -13.32 1.72 20.44
C ARG A 5 -14.43 1.93 19.42
N CYS A 6 -15.01 0.84 18.91
CA CYS A 6 -16.23 0.88 18.10
C CYS A 6 -17.47 0.50 18.91
N GLU A 7 -18.61 1.00 18.45
CA GLU A 7 -19.94 0.59 18.89
C GLU A 7 -20.59 -0.32 17.84
N VAL A 8 -21.64 -1.05 18.22
CA VAL A 8 -22.45 -1.85 17.29
C VAL A 8 -23.02 -0.95 16.18
N ASP A 9 -23.10 -1.49 14.96
CA ASP A 9 -23.52 -0.81 13.73
C ASP A 9 -22.62 0.36 13.30
N GLN A 10 -21.45 0.53 13.91
CA GLN A 10 -20.50 1.54 13.48
C GLN A 10 -19.70 1.05 12.27
N TRP A 11 -19.41 1.96 11.34
CA TRP A 11 -18.56 1.67 10.18
C TRP A 11 -17.10 1.53 10.62
N VAL A 12 -16.51 0.36 10.39
CA VAL A 12 -15.16 0.02 10.84
C VAL A 12 -14.37 -0.67 9.75
N GLU A 13 -13.05 -0.76 9.96
CA GLU A 13 -12.15 -1.62 9.20
C GLU A 13 -11.58 -2.69 10.13
N ILE A 14 -11.67 -3.94 9.70
CA ILE A 14 -10.97 -5.06 10.31
C ILE A 14 -9.88 -5.55 9.37
N GLU A 15 -8.87 -6.18 9.95
CA GLU A 15 -7.83 -6.89 9.23
C GLU A 15 -7.82 -8.36 9.61
N ARG A 16 -7.54 -9.23 8.63
CA ARG A 16 -7.27 -10.65 8.90
C ARG A 16 -6.24 -11.22 7.93
N VAL A 17 -5.62 -12.32 8.33
CA VAL A 17 -4.92 -13.20 7.39
C VAL A 17 -5.97 -13.98 6.60
N LEU A 18 -5.89 -13.89 5.28
CA LEU A 18 -6.73 -14.65 4.35
C LEU A 18 -6.06 -15.97 3.95
N LEU A 19 -4.75 -15.93 3.69
CA LEU A 19 -3.95 -17.12 3.36
C LEU A 19 -2.63 -17.05 4.13
N GLU A 20 -2.32 -18.13 4.86
CA GLU A 20 -1.00 -18.33 5.42
C GLU A 20 0.01 -18.61 4.29
N PRO A 21 1.33 -18.42 4.51
CA PRO A 21 2.36 -18.74 3.51
C PRO A 21 2.21 -20.14 2.88
N SER A 22 1.77 -21.13 3.67
CA SER A 22 1.53 -22.51 3.22
C SER A 22 0.37 -22.64 2.21
N ASP A 23 -0.57 -21.71 2.21
CA ASP A 23 -1.76 -21.73 1.36
C ASP A 23 -1.59 -20.85 0.10
N ARG A 24 -0.40 -20.27 -0.08
CA ARG A 24 -0.06 -19.39 -1.21
C ARG A 24 0.20 -20.21 -2.48
N ALA A 25 0.00 -19.59 -3.64
CA ALA A 25 0.25 -20.24 -4.93
C ALA A 25 1.75 -20.58 -5.09
N GLY A 26 2.05 -21.78 -5.59
CA GLY A 26 3.43 -22.27 -5.70
C GLY A 26 4.30 -21.60 -6.78
N ASN A 27 3.72 -20.75 -7.64
CA ASN A 27 4.43 -20.02 -8.69
C ASN A 27 4.79 -18.58 -8.31
N LEU A 28 4.75 -18.24 -7.01
CA LEU A 28 5.16 -16.94 -6.50
C LEU A 28 6.69 -16.90 -6.28
N PRO A 29 7.33 -15.75 -6.47
CA PRO A 29 8.70 -15.52 -5.99
C PRO A 29 8.83 -15.83 -4.49
N ASP A 30 10.00 -16.33 -4.07
CA ASP A 30 10.23 -16.81 -2.69
C ASP A 30 9.92 -15.75 -1.62
N ASP A 31 10.29 -14.49 -1.89
CA ASP A 31 10.05 -13.35 -1.00
C ASP A 31 8.55 -13.12 -0.76
N THR A 32 7.74 -13.30 -1.80
CA THR A 32 6.29 -13.09 -1.82
C THR A 32 5.53 -14.31 -1.29
N ALA A 33 6.07 -15.50 -1.49
CA ALA A 33 5.53 -16.75 -0.98
C ALA A 33 5.70 -16.85 0.55
N ALA A 34 6.81 -16.31 1.09
CA ALA A 34 7.11 -16.34 2.52
C ALA A 34 6.22 -15.40 3.38
N GLN A 35 5.40 -14.55 2.76
CA GLN A 35 4.56 -13.58 3.47
C GLN A 35 3.07 -13.99 3.45
N PRO A 36 2.33 -13.81 4.55
CA PRO A 36 0.89 -14.05 4.59
C PRO A 36 0.14 -13.05 3.70
N LEU A 37 -0.96 -13.50 3.09
CA LEU A 37 -1.89 -12.61 2.41
C LEU A 37 -2.86 -12.02 3.42
N ARG A 38 -2.69 -10.74 3.74
CA ARG A 38 -3.57 -9.99 4.64
C ARG A 38 -4.64 -9.24 3.85
N VAL A 39 -5.84 -9.14 4.41
CA VAL A 39 -6.96 -8.39 3.84
C VAL A 39 -7.57 -7.46 4.86
N TRP A 40 -7.96 -6.29 4.38
CA TRP A 40 -8.71 -5.29 5.13
C TRP A 40 -10.14 -5.29 4.61
N VAL A 41 -11.09 -5.44 5.52
CA VAL A 41 -12.52 -5.51 5.21
C VAL A 41 -13.22 -4.42 5.98
N ARG A 42 -14.04 -3.66 5.26
CA ARG A 42 -14.90 -2.64 5.88
C ARG A 42 -16.33 -3.14 5.98
N GLY A 43 -16.96 -2.83 7.10
CA GLY A 43 -18.31 -3.24 7.40
C GLY A 43 -18.86 -2.56 8.65
N PHE A 44 -20.04 -2.97 9.05
CA PHE A 44 -20.70 -2.53 10.28
C PHE A 44 -20.33 -3.49 11.41
N ALA A 45 -19.78 -2.97 12.50
CA ALA A 45 -19.38 -3.76 13.66
C ALA A 45 -20.58 -4.46 14.30
N ARG A 46 -20.44 -5.73 14.67
CA ARG A 46 -21.49 -6.50 15.37
C ARG A 46 -21.32 -6.48 16.89
N ASP A 47 -20.15 -6.09 17.37
CA ASP A 47 -19.76 -6.05 18.78
C ASP A 47 -19.10 -4.71 19.13
N GLU A 48 -19.08 -4.38 20.43
CA GLU A 48 -18.33 -3.24 20.93
C GLU A 48 -16.91 -3.66 21.32
N VAL A 49 -15.91 -3.30 20.51
CA VAL A 49 -14.51 -3.71 20.71
C VAL A 49 -13.53 -2.56 20.57
N SER A 50 -12.36 -2.72 21.17
CA SER A 50 -11.25 -1.77 21.09
C SER A 50 -10.34 -2.07 19.91
N LEU A 51 -9.59 -1.07 19.45
CA LEU A 51 -8.56 -1.25 18.42
C LEU A 51 -7.58 -2.35 18.84
N GLY A 52 -7.29 -3.28 17.92
CA GLY A 52 -6.41 -4.41 18.16
C GLY A 52 -7.10 -5.67 18.71
N GLU A 53 -8.40 -5.62 19.00
CA GLU A 53 -9.19 -6.78 19.45
C GLU A 53 -9.92 -7.46 18.28
N GLU A 54 -10.25 -8.75 18.43
CA GLU A 54 -11.08 -9.46 17.45
C GLU A 54 -12.54 -9.00 17.50
N CYS A 55 -13.16 -8.86 16.34
CA CYS A 55 -14.59 -8.63 16.20
C CYS A 55 -15.13 -9.18 14.89
N GLU A 56 -16.46 -9.27 14.80
CA GLU A 56 -17.17 -9.53 13.55
C GLU A 56 -17.73 -8.25 12.94
N VAL A 57 -17.67 -8.17 11.62
CA VAL A 57 -18.31 -7.10 10.84
C VAL A 57 -19.26 -7.68 9.81
N GLU A 58 -20.36 -6.98 9.58
CA GLU A 58 -21.25 -7.22 8.45
C GLU A 58 -20.93 -6.27 7.31
N THR A 59 -20.47 -6.82 6.18
CA THR A 59 -20.20 -6.05 4.97
C THR A 59 -21.48 -5.54 4.31
N VAL A 60 -21.38 -4.53 3.45
CA VAL A 60 -22.52 -4.01 2.66
C VAL A 60 -23.20 -5.05 1.76
N THR A 61 -22.53 -6.19 1.52
CA THR A 61 -23.09 -7.32 0.74
C THR A 61 -23.74 -8.40 1.62
N GLY A 62 -23.84 -8.19 2.93
CA GLY A 62 -24.44 -9.12 3.90
C GLY A 62 -23.53 -10.27 4.36
N ARG A 63 -22.24 -10.25 4.02
CA ARG A 63 -21.27 -11.23 4.55
C ARG A 63 -20.83 -10.83 5.95
N VAL A 64 -20.77 -11.81 6.85
CA VAL A 64 -20.15 -11.67 8.18
C VAL A 64 -18.70 -12.13 8.10
N VAL A 65 -17.78 -11.30 8.58
CA VAL A 65 -16.34 -11.56 8.55
C VAL A 65 -15.73 -11.22 9.91
N ALA A 66 -14.99 -12.16 10.49
CA ALA A 66 -14.19 -11.94 11.69
C ALA A 66 -12.78 -11.43 11.35
N GLY A 67 -12.24 -10.56 12.20
CA GLY A 67 -10.87 -10.06 12.12
C GLY A 67 -10.55 -9.08 13.25
N VAL A 68 -9.34 -8.52 13.22
CA VAL A 68 -8.86 -7.58 14.23
C VAL A 68 -9.26 -6.15 13.86
N LEU A 69 -9.85 -5.39 14.78
CA LEU A 69 -10.24 -4.01 14.54
C LEU A 69 -9.00 -3.11 14.32
N THR A 70 -8.90 -2.48 13.16
CA THR A 70 -7.77 -1.59 12.80
C THR A 70 -8.15 -0.13 12.69
N ALA A 71 -9.41 0.19 12.38
CA ALA A 71 -9.87 1.57 12.33
C ALA A 71 -11.38 1.71 12.58
N VAL A 72 -11.73 2.82 13.23
CA VAL A 72 -13.11 3.22 13.50
C VAL A 72 -13.46 4.43 12.63
N ASN A 73 -14.53 4.34 11.84
CA ASN A 73 -14.90 5.29 10.80
C ASN A 73 -13.70 5.69 9.91
N PRO A 74 -13.05 4.71 9.25
CA PRO A 74 -11.85 4.96 8.45
C PRO A 74 -12.12 6.00 7.36
N GLY A 75 -11.26 7.01 7.28
CA GLY A 75 -11.24 7.94 6.15
C GLY A 75 -10.72 7.31 4.86
N TYR A 76 -10.82 8.04 3.77
CA TYR A 76 -10.15 7.68 2.51
C TYR A 76 -8.73 8.23 2.52
N THR A 77 -7.76 7.35 2.80
CA THR A 77 -6.34 7.69 2.73
C THR A 77 -5.72 6.94 1.57
N HIS A 78 -5.69 7.56 0.38
CA HIS A 78 -4.89 7.04 -0.74
C HIS A 78 -3.56 7.78 -0.78
N THR A 79 -2.48 7.09 -0.43
CA THR A 79 -1.12 7.60 -0.48
C THR A 79 -0.15 6.49 -0.86
N PHE A 80 0.97 6.83 -1.48
CA PHE A 80 2.10 5.91 -1.71
C PHE A 80 3.05 5.87 -0.50
N GLY A 81 2.60 6.34 0.66
CA GLY A 81 3.38 6.47 1.88
C GLY A 81 4.23 7.74 1.92
N THR A 82 5.11 7.81 2.91
CA THR A 82 6.07 8.91 3.03
C THR A 82 7.15 8.76 1.94
N PRO A 83 7.39 9.78 1.11
CA PRO A 83 8.43 9.71 0.08
C PRO A 83 9.81 9.39 0.69
N PRO A 84 10.55 8.39 0.18
CA PRO A 84 11.86 8.05 0.75
C PRO A 84 12.86 9.19 0.47
N PRO A 85 13.51 9.76 1.50
CA PRO A 85 14.42 10.90 1.31
C PRO A 85 15.55 10.63 0.32
N GLY A 86 16.06 9.39 0.29
CA GLY A 86 17.18 8.99 -0.57
C GLY A 86 16.87 8.99 -2.07
N ILE A 87 15.60 8.97 -2.49
CA ILE A 87 15.22 8.97 -3.90
C ILE A 87 14.52 10.26 -4.34
N ALA A 88 14.20 11.16 -3.42
CA ALA A 88 13.44 12.39 -3.70
C ALA A 88 14.14 13.30 -4.73
N GLY A 89 15.48 13.32 -4.75
CA GLY A 89 16.28 14.14 -5.67
C GLY A 89 16.58 13.52 -7.03
N ILE A 90 16.42 12.19 -7.18
CA ILE A 90 16.94 11.44 -8.34
C ILE A 90 16.41 11.99 -9.67
N GLY A 91 15.14 12.39 -9.74
CA GLY A 91 14.56 12.94 -10.95
C GLY A 91 15.22 14.25 -11.40
N ARG A 92 15.62 15.13 -10.46
CA ARG A 92 16.34 16.38 -10.76
C ARG A 92 17.74 16.06 -11.30
N ASP A 93 18.45 15.19 -10.60
CA ASP A 93 19.85 14.86 -10.91
C ASP A 93 19.95 14.13 -12.25
N LEU A 94 19.05 13.19 -12.52
CA LEU A 94 19.01 12.45 -13.79
C LEU A 94 18.75 13.39 -14.97
N ARG A 95 17.79 14.32 -14.85
CA ARG A 95 17.50 15.29 -15.92
C ARG A 95 18.70 16.19 -16.21
N ALA A 96 19.43 16.63 -15.19
CA ALA A 96 20.65 17.42 -15.37
C ALA A 96 21.73 16.61 -16.11
N ARG A 97 21.94 15.35 -15.73
CA ARG A 97 22.91 14.46 -16.40
C ARG A 97 22.54 14.18 -17.85
N VAL A 98 21.26 13.92 -18.14
CA VAL A 98 20.77 13.69 -19.50
C VAL A 98 20.90 14.95 -20.37
N ALA A 99 20.67 16.13 -19.80
CA ALA A 99 20.87 17.39 -20.52
C ALA A 99 22.35 17.63 -20.88
N ALA A 100 23.27 17.39 -19.93
CA ALA A 100 24.71 17.48 -20.18
C ALA A 100 25.14 16.50 -21.28
N TYR A 101 24.74 15.23 -21.18
CA TYR A 101 25.03 14.22 -22.21
C TYR A 101 24.57 14.63 -23.61
N ARG A 102 23.37 15.21 -23.74
CA ARG A 102 22.85 15.67 -25.04
C ARG A 102 23.60 16.88 -25.60
N ALA A 103 24.11 17.75 -24.74
CA ALA A 103 24.93 18.88 -25.18
C ALA A 103 26.28 18.38 -25.72
N ASP A 104 26.94 17.47 -24.99
CA ASP A 104 28.21 16.88 -25.39
C ASP A 104 28.09 16.10 -26.73
N ASP A 105 26.99 15.36 -26.91
CA ASP A 105 26.71 14.61 -28.15
C ASP A 105 26.44 15.52 -29.36
N SER A 106 25.82 16.69 -29.13
CA SER A 106 25.58 17.69 -30.17
C SER A 106 26.87 18.39 -30.64
N GLU A 107 27.83 18.61 -29.74
CA GLU A 107 29.15 19.14 -30.08
C GLU A 107 30.00 18.11 -30.83
N ALA A 108 29.90 16.82 -30.48
CA ALA A 108 30.58 15.73 -31.19
C ALA A 108 30.06 15.53 -32.62
N THR A 109 28.75 15.69 -32.85
CA THR A 109 28.13 15.56 -34.18
C THR A 109 28.46 16.75 -35.09
N ALA A 110 28.65 17.95 -34.54
CA ALA A 110 29.00 19.15 -35.31
C ALA A 110 30.44 19.15 -35.85
N HIS A 111 31.33 18.28 -35.35
CA HIS A 111 32.76 18.24 -35.70
C HIS A 111 33.13 17.17 -36.75
N ARG A 112 32.18 16.43 -37.37
CA ARG A 112 32.54 15.56 -38.50
C ARG A 112 32.84 16.41 -39.75
N PRO A 113 34.10 16.46 -40.26
CA PRO A 113 34.35 17.08 -41.54
C PRO A 113 33.69 16.24 -42.63
N GLY A 114 33.06 16.90 -43.60
CA GLY A 114 32.51 16.24 -44.78
C GLY A 114 33.61 15.54 -45.58
N GLU A 115 33.31 14.31 -46.02
CA GLU A 115 34.05 13.61 -47.07
C GLU A 115 33.84 14.27 -48.44
#